data_AF-A0A074TJ97-F1
#
_entry.id   AF-A0A074TJ97-F1
#
_cell.length_a   1.000
_cell.length_b   1.000
_cell.length_c   1.000
_cell.angle_alpha   90.00
_cell.angle_beta   90.00
_cell.angle_gamma   90.00
#
_symmetry.space_group_name_H-M   'P 1'
#
loop_
_entity.id
_entity.type
_entity.pdbx_description
1 polymer ?
#
loop_
_entity_poly.entity_id
_entity_poly.type
_entity_poly.pdbx_seq_one_letter_code
_entity_poly.pdbx_strand_id
1 'polypeptide(L)'
;MDWNNTEISATERYAAAIVEWKSPVFANAQGSLIDITMNHPIFGAIPFTLDKNDLHAEFDTAQLFDAITAAGNIAPYVAPDETP
;
A
#
# COMPACT_ATOMS: atom_id res chain seq x y z
N MET A 1 -16.37 -14.97 33.60
CA MET A 1 -15.96 -13.71 32.94
C MET A 1 -14.52 -13.95 32.53
N ASP A 2 -14.31 -14.51 31.35
CA ASP A 2 -12.97 -14.82 30.87
C ASP A 2 -12.49 -13.69 29.98
N TRP A 3 -11.58 -12.90 30.55
CA TRP A 3 -10.75 -11.92 29.86
C TRP A 3 -9.74 -12.67 28.98
N ASN A 4 -10.18 -13.16 27.82
CA ASN A 4 -9.26 -13.58 26.76
C ASN A 4 -8.66 -12.33 26.11
N ASN A 5 -7.68 -11.74 26.79
CA ASN A 5 -6.81 -10.72 26.23
C ASN A 5 -5.79 -11.45 25.33
N THR A 6 -6.21 -11.83 24.13
CA THR A 6 -5.28 -12.24 23.08
C THR A 6 -4.48 -11.00 22.73
N GLU A 7 -3.27 -10.89 23.27
CA GLU A 7 -2.26 -9.95 22.81
C GLU A 7 -1.88 -10.38 21.39
N ILE A 8 -2.74 -10.01 20.43
CA ILE A 8 -2.37 -9.98 19.02
C ILE A 8 -1.14 -9.08 18.99
N SER A 9 0.01 -9.68 18.70
CA SER A 9 1.27 -8.95 18.67
C SER A 9 1.13 -7.74 17.75
N ALA A 10 1.83 -6.63 18.04
CA ALA A 10 1.75 -5.45 17.18
C ALA A 10 1.95 -5.83 15.70
N THR A 11 2.85 -6.77 15.44
CA THR A 11 3.13 -7.40 14.16
C THR A 11 1.91 -8.05 13.50
N GLU A 12 1.09 -8.79 14.25
CA GLU A 12 -0.15 -9.39 13.75
C GLU A 12 -1.29 -8.38 13.59
N ARG A 13 -1.29 -7.29 14.38
CA ARG A 13 -2.19 -6.14 14.14
C ARG A 13 -1.82 -5.40 12.86
N TYR A 14 -0.54 -5.32 12.51
CA TYR A 14 -0.09 -4.77 11.23
C TYR A 14 -0.37 -5.71 10.05
N ALA A 15 -0.31 -7.04 10.24
CA ALA A 15 -0.61 -8.01 9.20
C ALA A 15 -2.11 -8.07 8.82
N ALA A 16 -3.02 -7.74 9.75
CA ALA A 16 -4.46 -7.68 9.50
C ALA A 16 -4.99 -6.25 9.32
N ALA A 17 -4.19 -5.23 9.62
CA ALA A 17 -4.41 -3.88 9.14
C ALA A 17 -4.10 -3.90 7.65
N ILE A 18 -5.11 -4.28 6.86
CA ILE A 18 -5.26 -3.87 5.48
C ILE A 18 -4.97 -2.36 5.48
N VAL A 19 -3.74 -1.99 5.17
CA VAL A 19 -3.30 -0.59 5.15
C VAL A 19 -4.31 0.12 4.28
N GLU A 20 -5.16 1.00 4.82
CA GLU A 20 -6.21 1.58 3.99
C GLU A 20 -5.54 2.41 2.89
N TRP A 21 -5.68 1.97 1.63
CA TRP A 21 -5.15 2.64 0.46
C TRP A 21 -6.26 3.37 -0.28
N LYS A 22 -5.93 4.54 -0.84
CA LYS A 22 -6.79 5.31 -1.74
C LYS A 22 -6.01 5.80 -2.95
N SER A 23 -6.73 6.07 -4.02
CA SER A 23 -6.19 6.67 -5.24
C SER A 23 -4.98 5.94 -5.85
N PRO A 24 -5.01 4.61 -6.04
CA PRO A 24 -3.87 3.91 -6.59
C PRO A 24 -3.67 4.24 -8.08
N VAL A 25 -2.43 4.60 -8.42
CA VAL A 25 -2.01 4.94 -9.78
C VAL A 25 -0.64 4.32 -10.05
N PHE A 26 -0.40 3.77 -11.23
CA PHE A 26 0.96 3.34 -11.58
C PHE A 26 1.88 4.55 -11.75
N ALA A 27 3.00 4.55 -11.04
CA ALA A 27 3.99 5.63 -11.07
C ALA A 27 4.99 5.51 -12.23
N ASN A 28 5.07 4.33 -12.87
CA ASN A 28 5.96 4.07 -13.99
C ASN A 28 5.31 3.27 -15.13
N ALA A 29 5.94 3.30 -16.30
CA ALA A 29 5.46 2.62 -17.50
C ALA A 29 5.46 1.09 -17.41
N GLN A 30 6.28 0.52 -16.52
CA GLN A 30 6.38 -0.92 -16.28
C GLN A 30 5.26 -1.46 -15.37
N GLY A 31 4.49 -0.56 -14.76
CA GLY A 31 3.48 -0.92 -13.76
C GLY A 31 4.09 -1.66 -12.56
N SER A 32 5.34 -1.37 -12.20
CA SER A 32 6.04 -2.04 -11.09
C SER A 32 6.03 -1.21 -9.81
N LEU A 33 5.62 0.05 -9.90
CA LEU A 33 5.48 0.99 -8.79
C LEU A 33 4.07 1.56 -8.79
N ILE A 34 3.41 1.58 -7.63
CA ILE A 34 2.06 2.14 -7.46
C ILE A 34 2.15 3.28 -6.46
N ASP A 35 1.79 4.49 -6.89
CA ASP A 35 1.55 5.60 -5.96
C ASP A 35 0.17 5.42 -5.33
N ILE A 36 0.14 5.43 -4.00
CA ILE A 36 -1.08 5.35 -3.20
C ILE A 36 -1.09 6.45 -2.15
N THR A 37 -2.28 6.82 -1.72
CA THR A 37 -2.46 7.49 -0.43
C THR A 37 -2.66 6.41 0.63
N MET A 38 -1.69 6.27 1.51
CA MET A 38 -1.67 5.32 2.62
C MET A 38 -2.17 5.99 3.90
N ASN A 39 -3.04 5.34 4.67
CA ASN A 39 -3.42 5.83 5.99
C ASN A 39 -2.40 5.38 7.06
N HIS A 40 -1.54 6.29 7.50
CA HIS A 40 -0.55 6.06 8.55
C HIS A 40 -1.14 6.33 9.94
N PRO A 41 -0.96 5.45 10.95
CA PRO A 41 -1.61 5.57 12.26
C PRO A 41 -1.25 6.86 13.03
N ILE A 42 -0.08 7.45 12.76
CA ILE A 42 0.40 8.66 13.44
C ILE A 42 0.16 9.93 12.60
N PHE A 43 0.29 9.83 11.27
CA PHE A 43 0.36 10.99 10.38
C PHE A 43 -0.90 11.15 9.52
N GLY A 44 -1.85 10.22 9.62
CA GLY A 44 -3.02 10.17 8.77
C GLY A 44 -2.66 9.80 7.33
N ALA A 45 -3.40 10.33 6.36
CA ALA A 45 -3.20 10.07 4.95
C ALA A 45 -1.88 10.68 4.45
N ILE A 46 -0.93 9.81 4.08
CA ILE A 46 0.37 10.19 3.50
C ILE A 46 0.52 9.64 2.07
N PRO A 47 1.21 10.35 1.17
CA PRO A 47 1.61 9.78 -0.10
C PRO A 47 2.67 8.70 0.12
N PHE A 48 2.52 7.57 -0.57
CA PHE A 48 3.48 6.46 -0.51
C PHE A 48 3.61 5.82 -1.89
N THR A 49 4.84 5.59 -2.32
CA THR A 49 5.14 4.83 -3.54
C THR A 49 5.43 3.38 -3.16
N LEU A 50 4.55 2.48 -3.57
CA LEU A 50 4.65 1.05 -3.30
C LEU A 50 5.51 0.36 -4.35
N ASP A 51 6.62 -0.24 -3.92
CA ASP A 51 7.43 -1.16 -4.71
C ASP A 51 7.22 -2.58 -4.20
N LYS A 52 6.76 -3.49 -5.06
CA LYS A 52 6.56 -4.91 -4.71
C LYS A 52 7.84 -5.64 -4.30
N ASN A 53 9.01 -5.08 -4.60
CA ASN A 53 10.31 -5.69 -4.30
C ASN A 53 11.00 -5.01 -3.11
N ASP A 54 10.35 -4.07 -2.43
CA ASP A 54 10.92 -3.42 -1.26
C ASP A 54 10.90 -4.38 -0.06
N LEU A 55 12.08 -4.92 0.28
CA LEU A 55 12.30 -5.83 1.39
C LEU A 55 12.59 -5.10 2.72
N HIS A 56 12.66 -3.78 2.70
CA HIS A 56 13.02 -2.94 3.85
C HIS A 56 11.82 -2.20 4.44
N ALA A 57 10.67 -2.22 3.77
CA ALA A 57 9.42 -1.72 4.32
C ALA A 57 9.01 -2.50 5.58
N GLU A 58 8.38 -1.81 6.53
CA GLU A 58 7.91 -2.41 7.80
C GLU A 58 6.69 -3.35 7.61
N PHE A 59 6.15 -3.44 6.39
CA PHE A 59 5.00 -4.25 6.02
C PHE A 59 5.26 -5.00 4.70
N ASP A 60 4.44 -6.02 4.42
CA ASP A 60 4.55 -6.80 3.19
C ASP A 60 4.05 -6.00 1.97
N THR A 61 5.00 -5.36 1.29
CA THR A 61 4.75 -4.53 0.10
C THR A 61 4.28 -5.36 -1.08
N ALA A 62 4.75 -6.60 -1.22
CA ALA A 62 4.34 -7.51 -2.29
C ALA A 62 2.88 -7.93 -2.13
N GLN A 63 2.48 -8.32 -0.92
CA GLN A 63 1.10 -8.69 -0.63
C GLN A 63 0.14 -7.50 -0.84
N LEU A 64 0.53 -6.30 -0.40
CA LEU A 64 -0.26 -5.10 -0.62
C LEU A 64 -0.38 -4.77 -2.11
N PHE A 65 0.71 -4.91 -2.86
CA PHE A 65 0.73 -4.66 -4.31
C PHE A 65 -0.23 -5.60 -5.04
N ASP A 66 -0.20 -6.89 -4.70
CA ASP A 66 -1.09 -7.90 -5.27
C ASP A 66 -2.55 -7.64 -4.90
N ALA A 67 -2.84 -7.22 -3.67
CA ALA A 67 -4.18 -6.88 -3.22
C ALA A 67 -4.76 -5.67 -3.99
N ILE A 68 -3.96 -4.61 -4.16
CA ILE A 68 -4.36 -3.41 -4.93
C ILE A 68 -4.59 -3.77 -6.40
N THR A 69 -3.71 -4.61 -6.97
CA THR A 69 -3.83 -5.10 -8.35
C THR A 69 -5.08 -5.97 -8.55
N ALA A 70 -5.36 -6.89 -7.61
CA ALA A 70 -6.54 -7.73 -7.64
C ALA A 70 -7.86 -6.95 -7.48
N ALA A 71 -7.84 -5.83 -6.76
CA ALA A 71 -9.00 -4.95 -6.62
C ALA A 71 -9.38 -4.22 -7.92
N GLY A 72 -8.46 -4.11 -8.89
CA GLY A 72 -8.74 -3.59 -10.24
C GLY A 72 -9.03 -2.09 -10.34
N ASN A 73 -9.01 -1.35 -9.23
CA ASN A 73 -9.30 0.09 -9.19
C ASN A 73 -8.03 0.96 -9.36
N ILE A 74 -7.06 0.52 -10.17
CA ILE A 74 -5.79 1.24 -10.39
C ILE A 74 -5.88 2.08 -11.67
N ALA A 75 -5.50 3.35 -11.60
CA ALA A 75 -5.36 4.16 -12.81
C ALA A 75 -4.01 3.87 -13.50
N PRO A 76 -3.96 3.82 -14.85
CA PRO A 76 -2.72 3.63 -15.57
C PRO A 76 -1.77 4.83 -15.41
N TYR A 77 -0.48 4.58 -15.58
CA TYR A 77 0.51 5.64 -15.69
C TYR A 77 0.19 6.54 -16.90
N VAL A 78 0.26 7.85 -16.70
CA VAL A 78 0.15 8.85 -17.76
C VAL A 78 1.49 9.57 -17.84
N ALA A 79 2.24 9.31 -18.90
CA ALA A 79 3.48 10.04 -19.16
C ALA A 79 3.17 11.53 -19.38
N PRO A 80 4.02 12.46 -18.91
CA PRO A 80 3.86 13.87 -19.25
C PRO A 80 3.99 14.04 -20.77
N ASP A 81 3.19 14.94 -21.34
CA ASP A 81 3.32 15.30 -22.75
C ASP A 81 4.72 15.89 -23.00
N GLU A 82 5.45 15.31 -23.92
CA GLU A 82 6.73 15.85 -24.40
C GLU A 82 6.45 17.04 -25.34
N THR A 83 5.83 18.10 -24.83
CA THR A 83 5.71 19.35 -25.60
C THR A 83 7.08 20.03 -25.69
N PRO A 84 7.64 20.21 -26.90
CA PRO A 84 8.94 20.84 -27.12
C PRO A 84 8.94 22.35 -26.85
#